data_AF-A0A8D0HWK2-F1
#
_entry.id   AF-A0A8D0HWK2-F1
#
_cell.length_a   1.000
_cell.length_b   1.000
_cell.length_c   1.000
_cell.angle_alpha   90.00
_cell.angle_beta   90.00
_cell.angle_gamma   90.00
#
_symmetry.space_group_name_H-M   'P 1'
#
loop_
_entity.id
_entity.type
_entity.pdbx_description
1 polymer ?
#
loop_
_entity_poly.entity_id
_entity_poly.type
_entity_poly.pdbx_seq_one_letter_code
_entity_poly.pdbx_strand_id
1 'polypeptide(L)'
;MFSGALESVACGSVISEESAVTEREESSPSHDRSRTVSASSTGDLPKTKTRAADLLVNPLDPRNAEKIRVKIADLGNACWVHKHFTEDIQTRQYRSIEVLIGAGYSTPADIWSTACMAFELATGDYLFE
;
A
#
# COMPACT_ATOMS: atom_id res chain seq x y z
N MET A 1 -16.26 13.84 -27.93
CA MET A 1 -14.98 14.54 -28.16
C MET A 1 -14.86 15.62 -27.10
N PHE A 2 -14.25 15.28 -25.97
CA PHE A 2 -13.80 16.28 -25.00
C PHE A 2 -12.28 16.30 -25.07
N SER A 3 -11.74 17.39 -25.62
CA SER A 3 -10.33 17.69 -25.67
C SER A 3 -10.02 18.56 -24.46
N GLY A 4 -9.11 18.11 -23.60
CA GLY A 4 -8.60 18.85 -22.46
C GLY A 4 -7.12 18.51 -22.31
N ALA A 5 -6.28 19.54 -22.40
CA ALA A 5 -4.84 19.44 -22.59
C ALA A 5 -4.09 18.89 -21.37
N LEU A 6 -3.03 18.15 -21.66
CA LEU A 6 -1.97 17.75 -20.73
C LEU A 6 -1.17 18.99 -20.32
N GLU A 7 -1.13 19.30 -19.02
CA GLU A 7 -0.09 20.18 -18.47
C GLU A 7 1.10 19.34 -18.00
N SER A 8 2.25 19.70 -18.57
CA SER A 8 3.58 19.19 -18.30
C SER A 8 4.16 19.96 -17.12
N VAL A 9 4.52 19.28 -16.02
CA VAL A 9 5.39 19.87 -15.00
C VAL A 9 6.81 19.40 -15.27
N ALA A 10 7.59 20.32 -15.81
CA ALA A 10 8.98 20.16 -16.18
C ALA A 10 9.90 20.04 -14.95
N CYS A 11 10.93 19.21 -15.13
CA CYS A 11 12.11 19.07 -14.31
C CYS A 11 12.91 20.39 -14.26
N GLY A 12 13.16 20.92 -13.07
CA GLY A 12 14.00 22.11 -12.87
C GLY A 12 15.47 21.73 -12.67
N SER A 13 16.33 22.14 -13.61
CA SER A 13 17.77 21.94 -13.61
C SER A 13 18.54 22.98 -12.77
N VAL A 14 19.73 22.56 -12.36
CA VAL A 14 20.82 23.30 -11.70
C VAL A 14 21.31 24.52 -12.48
N ILE A 15 21.66 25.60 -11.75
CA ILE A 15 22.65 26.61 -12.14
C ILE A 15 23.28 27.21 -10.88
N SER A 16 24.62 27.24 -10.87
CA SER A 16 25.49 27.77 -9.82
C SER A 16 25.80 29.25 -10.08
N GLU A 17 25.92 30.05 -9.01
CA GLU A 17 26.84 31.20 -8.93
C GLU A 17 27.15 31.53 -7.46
N GLU A 18 28.43 31.78 -7.17
CA GLU A 18 29.08 31.90 -5.86
C GLU A 18 29.10 33.37 -5.38
N SER A 19 28.93 33.64 -4.06
CA SER A 19 29.68 34.66 -3.30
C SER A 19 29.24 34.84 -1.83
N ALA A 20 30.25 34.86 -0.95
CA ALA A 20 30.38 35.58 0.34
C ALA A 20 29.61 35.13 1.63
N VAL A 21 30.36 34.38 2.45
CA VAL A 21 30.50 34.40 3.93
C VAL A 21 29.44 35.16 4.78
N THR A 22 28.73 34.42 5.64
CA THR A 22 28.64 34.73 7.08
C THR A 22 28.08 33.54 7.86
N GLU A 23 28.83 33.01 8.82
CA GLU A 23 28.33 32.08 9.83
C GLU A 23 27.33 32.79 10.74
N ARG A 24 26.13 32.24 10.86
CA ARG A 24 25.23 32.49 12.00
C ARG A 24 24.51 31.18 12.33
N GLU A 25 24.83 30.64 13.50
CA GLU A 25 23.99 29.67 14.19
C GLU A 25 22.64 30.32 14.49
N GLU A 26 21.57 29.75 13.97
CA GLU A 26 20.21 30.07 14.41
C GLU A 26 19.46 28.78 14.66
N SER A 27 19.45 28.38 15.92
CA SER A 27 18.65 27.30 16.47
C SER A 27 17.17 27.64 16.30
N SER A 28 16.47 26.88 15.46
CA SER A 28 15.02 27.00 15.28
C SER A 28 14.32 25.69 15.60
N PRO A 29 13.17 25.73 16.29
CA PRO A 29 12.62 24.59 17.01
C PRO A 29 11.87 23.64 16.07
N SER A 30 12.09 22.35 16.30
CA SER A 30 11.35 21.25 15.68
C SER A 30 9.86 21.34 16.05
N HIS A 31 9.04 21.88 15.15
CA HIS A 31 7.60 21.66 15.19
C HIS A 31 7.29 20.33 14.48
N ASP A 32 7.52 19.25 15.22
CA ASP A 32 7.00 17.93 14.95
C ASP A 32 5.47 17.99 15.04
N ARG A 33 4.81 18.15 13.89
CA ARG A 33 3.38 17.82 13.75
C ARG A 33 3.25 16.40 13.22
N SER A 34 3.82 15.45 13.97
CA SER A 34 3.36 14.07 13.97
C SER A 34 1.88 14.05 14.31
N ARG A 35 1.04 14.04 13.28
CA ARG A 35 -0.32 13.52 13.40
C ARG A 35 -0.17 12.03 13.66
N THR A 36 -0.08 11.69 14.93
CA THR A 36 -0.40 10.36 15.42
C THR A 36 -1.81 10.03 14.94
N VAL A 37 -1.93 9.06 14.06
CA VAL A 37 -3.20 8.38 13.85
C VAL A 37 -3.47 7.58 15.13
N SER A 38 -4.12 8.24 16.09
CA SER A 38 -4.74 7.53 17.19
C SER A 38 -5.75 6.56 16.59
N ALA A 39 -5.38 5.29 16.48
CA ALA A 39 -6.34 4.21 16.34
C ALA A 39 -7.11 4.09 17.65
N SER A 40 -7.95 5.09 17.96
CA SER A 40 -8.96 4.98 18.99
C SER A 40 -10.21 4.44 18.32
N SER A 41 -10.20 3.12 18.15
CA SER A 41 -11.39 2.32 17.96
C SER A 41 -11.23 1.08 18.82
N THR A 42 -11.24 1.29 20.15
CA THR A 42 -11.68 0.25 21.07
C THR A 42 -13.18 0.08 20.88
N GLY A 43 -13.58 -0.46 19.72
CA GLY A 43 -14.78 -1.26 19.66
C GLY A 43 -14.46 -2.54 20.41
N ASP A 44 -15.22 -2.83 21.45
CA ASP A 44 -15.18 -4.12 22.14
C ASP A 44 -15.51 -5.20 21.11
N LEU A 45 -14.50 -5.77 20.45
CA LEU A 45 -14.69 -6.99 19.69
C LEU A 45 -14.95 -8.09 20.72
N PRO A 46 -16.05 -8.85 20.62
CA PRO A 46 -16.23 -10.01 21.46
C PRO A 46 -15.00 -10.90 21.28
N LYS A 47 -14.34 -11.22 22.41
CA LYS A 47 -13.24 -12.19 22.49
C LYS A 47 -13.80 -13.58 22.19
N THR A 48 -14.18 -13.83 20.95
CA THR A 48 -14.61 -15.15 20.49
C THR A 48 -13.35 -16.00 20.42
N LYS A 49 -13.15 -16.81 21.45
CA LYS A 49 -12.09 -17.81 21.52
C LYS A 49 -12.23 -18.72 20.31
N THR A 50 -11.38 -18.52 19.29
CA THR A 50 -11.38 -19.32 18.06
C THR A 50 -11.30 -20.79 18.45
N ARG A 51 -12.35 -21.56 18.15
CA ARG A 51 -12.37 -23.00 18.43
C ARG A 51 -11.69 -23.71 17.25
N ALA A 52 -11.06 -24.85 17.50
CA ALA A 52 -10.45 -25.65 16.42
C ALA A 52 -11.46 -26.01 15.30
N ALA A 53 -12.74 -26.11 15.63
CA ALA A 53 -13.82 -26.33 14.67
C ALA A 53 -14.03 -25.16 13.68
N ASP A 54 -13.68 -23.93 14.04
CA ASP A 54 -13.80 -22.76 13.17
C ASP A 54 -12.78 -22.82 12.01
N LEU A 55 -11.74 -23.65 12.12
CA LEU A 55 -10.75 -23.88 11.07
C LEU A 55 -11.18 -24.98 10.07
N LEU A 56 -12.23 -25.75 10.38
CA LEU A 56 -12.76 -26.81 9.52
C LEU A 56 -13.86 -26.31 8.56
N VAL A 57 -14.03 -24.99 8.45
CA VAL A 57 -15.03 -24.37 7.58
C VAL A 57 -14.64 -24.57 6.12
N ASN A 58 -15.51 -25.19 5.33
CA ASN A 58 -15.33 -25.30 3.89
C ASN A 58 -15.68 -23.96 3.21
N PRO A 59 -14.72 -23.24 2.58
CA PRO A 59 -14.96 -21.95 1.97
C PRO A 59 -15.76 -22.03 0.66
N LEU A 60 -15.84 -23.22 0.03
CA LEU A 60 -16.58 -23.42 -1.22
C LEU A 60 -18.08 -23.63 -1.00
N ASP A 61 -18.51 -23.84 0.25
CA ASP A 61 -19.93 -23.91 0.59
C ASP A 61 -20.45 -22.48 0.90
N PRO A 62 -21.35 -21.92 0.08
CA PRO A 62 -21.81 -20.54 0.24
C PRO A 62 -22.53 -20.31 1.58
N ARG A 63 -23.07 -21.36 2.22
CA ARG A 63 -23.70 -21.27 3.54
C ARG A 63 -22.72 -20.94 4.66
N ASN A 64 -21.42 -21.01 4.37
CA ASN A 64 -20.36 -20.73 5.32
C ASN A 64 -19.81 -19.30 5.20
N ALA A 65 -20.30 -18.44 4.30
CA ALA A 65 -19.79 -17.09 4.08
C ALA A 65 -19.56 -16.31 5.39
N GLU A 66 -20.55 -16.27 6.27
CA GLU A 66 -20.50 -15.57 7.58
C GLU A 66 -19.56 -16.22 8.61
N LYS A 67 -19.09 -17.45 8.36
CA LYS A 67 -18.18 -18.19 9.25
C LYS A 67 -16.73 -18.08 8.83
N ILE A 68 -16.47 -17.64 7.59
CA ILE A 68 -15.11 -17.53 7.06
C ILE A 68 -14.39 -16.39 7.78
N ARG A 69 -13.22 -16.69 8.35
CA ARG A 69 -12.35 -15.72 9.00
C ARG A 69 -10.99 -15.73 8.31
N VAL A 70 -10.64 -14.62 7.68
CA VAL A 70 -9.36 -14.47 6.95
C VAL A 70 -8.42 -13.51 7.69
N LYS A 71 -7.12 -13.70 7.48
CA LYS A 71 -6.05 -12.81 7.92
C LYS A 71 -4.96 -12.81 6.86
N ILE A 72 -4.28 -11.68 6.70
CA ILE A 72 -3.06 -11.61 5.87
C ILE A 72 -1.95 -12.37 6.59
N ALA A 73 -1.18 -13.15 5.83
CA ALA A 73 -0.03 -13.91 6.28
C ALA A 73 1.14 -13.67 5.32
N ASP A 74 2.31 -14.24 5.64
CA ASP A 74 3.55 -14.11 4.88
C ASP A 74 3.98 -12.65 4.62
N LEU A 75 4.58 -12.04 5.66
CA LEU A 75 5.14 -10.70 5.58
C LEU A 75 6.63 -10.70 5.18
N GLY A 76 7.14 -11.80 4.59
CA GLY A 76 8.56 -11.92 4.22
C GLY A 76 9.01 -10.88 3.18
N ASN A 77 8.07 -10.41 2.35
CA ASN A 77 8.29 -9.38 1.33
C ASN A 77 7.71 -8.01 1.70
N ALA A 78 7.16 -7.83 2.90
CA ALA A 78 6.61 -6.55 3.34
C ALA A 78 7.73 -5.53 3.58
N CYS A 79 7.45 -4.24 3.37
CA CYS A 79 8.38 -3.16 3.66
C CYS A 79 7.67 -1.96 4.29
N TRP A 80 8.44 -1.05 4.89
CA TRP A 80 7.91 0.19 5.41
C TRP A 80 7.79 1.21 4.27
N VAL A 81 6.77 2.07 4.30
CA VAL A 81 6.56 3.13 3.28
C VAL A 81 7.79 4.03 3.09
N HIS A 82 8.59 4.22 4.14
CA HIS A 82 9.79 5.06 4.12
C HIS A 82 11.09 4.25 4.01
N LYS A 83 11.01 2.92 3.82
CA LYS A 83 12.17 2.03 3.71
C LYS A 83 11.85 0.80 2.86
N HIS A 84 11.99 0.97 1.56
CA HIS A 84 11.88 -0.13 0.59
C HIS A 84 13.12 -1.01 0.60
N PHE A 85 12.94 -2.31 0.35
CA PHE A 85 14.03 -3.27 0.24
C PHE A 85 14.41 -3.59 -1.22
N THR A 86 13.44 -3.52 -2.14
CA THR A 86 13.59 -3.79 -3.57
C THR A 86 12.49 -3.08 -4.35
N GLU A 87 12.73 -2.77 -5.63
CA GLU A 87 11.71 -2.26 -6.56
C GLU A 87 11.00 -3.38 -7.35
N ASP A 88 11.57 -4.60 -7.37
CA ASP A 88 10.89 -5.78 -7.90
C ASP A 88 10.01 -6.39 -6.80
N ILE A 89 8.76 -5.98 -6.79
CA ILE A 89 7.73 -6.44 -5.86
C ILE A 89 6.56 -7.09 -6.60
N GLN A 90 5.66 -7.71 -5.83
CA GLN A 90 4.43 -8.36 -6.28
C GLN A 90 4.65 -9.57 -7.22
N THR A 91 3.73 -10.53 -7.13
CA THR A 91 3.64 -11.63 -8.10
C THR A 91 3.07 -11.10 -9.43
N ARG A 92 3.52 -11.66 -10.56
CA ARG A 92 3.27 -11.15 -11.93
C ARG A 92 1.81 -10.71 -12.19
N GLN A 93 0.83 -11.57 -11.93
CA GLN A 93 -0.59 -11.31 -12.23
C GLN A 93 -1.22 -10.22 -11.35
N TYR A 94 -0.57 -9.89 -10.23
CA TYR A 94 -1.05 -8.92 -9.25
C TYR A 94 -0.19 -7.66 -9.21
N ARG A 95 0.78 -7.54 -10.12
CA ARG A 95 1.74 -6.45 -10.17
C ARG A 95 1.09 -5.18 -10.72
N SER A 96 1.26 -4.07 -10.01
CA SER A 96 0.66 -2.80 -10.39
C SER A 96 1.42 -2.11 -11.50
N ILE A 97 0.74 -1.19 -12.18
CA ILE A 97 1.32 -0.49 -13.33
C ILE A 97 2.52 0.36 -12.93
N GLU A 98 2.48 1.02 -11.77
CA GLU A 98 3.58 1.84 -11.28
C GLU A 98 4.86 1.04 -11.00
N VAL A 99 4.71 -0.24 -10.62
CA VAL A 99 5.84 -1.17 -10.47
C VAL A 99 6.35 -1.62 -11.83
N LEU A 100 5.47 -1.91 -12.79
CA LEU A 100 5.86 -2.32 -14.15
C LEU A 100 6.65 -1.23 -14.89
N ILE A 101 6.28 0.03 -14.72
CA ILE A 101 6.94 1.16 -15.37
C ILE A 101 8.07 1.78 -14.53
N GLY A 102 8.28 1.30 -13.29
CA GLY A 102 9.29 1.83 -12.38
C GLY A 102 9.03 3.28 -11.93
N ALA A 103 7.77 3.68 -11.78
CA ALA A 103 7.38 5.02 -11.32
C ALA A 103 7.41 5.19 -9.79
N GLY A 104 7.90 4.19 -9.07
CA GLY A 104 7.85 4.10 -7.61
C GLY A 104 6.50 3.60 -7.11
N TYR A 105 6.53 2.86 -6.01
CA TYR A 105 5.34 2.27 -5.41
C TYR A 105 5.08 2.80 -3.99
N SER A 106 3.87 2.60 -3.51
CA SER A 106 3.49 2.84 -2.11
C SER A 106 2.30 1.94 -1.76
N THR A 107 1.55 2.29 -0.72
CA THR A 107 0.35 1.54 -0.29
C THR A 107 -0.71 1.28 -1.38
N PRO A 108 -0.86 2.10 -2.46
CA PRO A 108 -1.80 1.76 -3.53
C PRO A 108 -1.46 0.48 -4.30
N ALA A 109 -0.20 0.03 -4.30
CA ALA A 109 0.19 -1.21 -4.96
C ALA A 109 -0.52 -2.43 -4.34
N ASP A 110 -0.74 -2.44 -3.02
CA ASP A 110 -1.48 -3.50 -2.33
C ASP A 110 -2.97 -3.52 -2.72
N ILE A 111 -3.56 -2.35 -2.97
CA ILE A 111 -4.95 -2.22 -3.41
C ILE A 111 -5.12 -2.76 -4.83
N TRP A 112 -4.16 -2.50 -5.72
CA TRP A 112 -4.13 -3.09 -7.06
C TRP A 112 -4.12 -4.62 -6.99
N SER A 113 -3.20 -5.21 -6.20
CA SER A 113 -3.13 -6.66 -6.02
C SER A 113 -4.41 -7.23 -5.42
N THR A 114 -5.03 -6.53 -4.46
CA THR A 114 -6.31 -6.94 -3.86
C THR A 114 -7.45 -6.94 -4.86
N ALA A 115 -7.51 -5.96 -5.77
CA ALA A 115 -8.51 -5.90 -6.82
C ALA A 115 -8.35 -7.07 -7.82
N CYS A 116 -7.11 -7.39 -8.21
CA CYS A 116 -6.81 -8.54 -9.07
C CYS A 116 -7.23 -9.86 -8.38
N MET A 117 -6.89 -10.04 -7.11
CA MET A 117 -7.28 -11.21 -6.31
C MET A 117 -8.81 -11.32 -6.14
N ALA A 118 -9.51 -10.21 -5.93
CA ALA A 118 -10.98 -10.21 -5.82
C ALA A 118 -11.65 -10.67 -7.12
N PHE A 119 -11.13 -10.24 -8.28
CA PHE A 119 -11.60 -10.70 -9.59
C PHE A 119 -11.38 -12.21 -9.75
N GLU A 120 -10.17 -12.70 -9.43
CA GLU A 120 -9.83 -14.12 -9.50
C GLU A 120 -10.71 -14.97 -8.58
N LEU A 121 -10.94 -14.55 -7.34
CA LEU A 121 -11.82 -15.26 -6.40
C LEU A 121 -13.26 -15.35 -6.89
N ALA A 122 -13.73 -14.38 -7.68
CA ALA A 122 -15.09 -14.35 -8.20
C ALA A 122 -15.26 -15.16 -9.50
N THR A 123 -14.22 -15.26 -10.32
CA THR A 123 -14.29 -15.80 -11.69
C THR A 123 -13.55 -17.12 -11.87
N GLY A 124 -12.50 -17.35 -11.08
CA GLY A 124 -11.55 -18.44 -11.26
C GLY A 124 -10.40 -18.12 -12.23
N ASP A 125 -10.40 -16.94 -12.88
CA ASP A 125 -9.43 -16.53 -13.90
C ASP A 125 -8.59 -15.34 -13.45
N TYR A 126 -7.38 -15.19 -14.01
CA TYR A 126 -6.57 -14.00 -13.79
C TYR A 126 -7.16 -12.77 -14.48
N LEU A 127 -7.08 -11.62 -13.82
CA LEU A 127 -7.48 -10.36 -14.43
C LEU A 127 -6.53 -9.94 -15.57
N PHE A 128 -5.24 -10.22 -15.41
CA PHE A 128 -4.18 -9.95 -16.39
C PHE A 128 -3.21 -11.15 -16.45
N GLU A 129 -2.80 -11.56 -17.66
CA GLU A 129 -1.88 -12.69 -17.91
C GLU A 129 -0.69 -12.29 -18.81
#